data_AF-A0A1H7H461-F1
#
_entry.id   AF-A0A1H7H461-F1
#
_cell.length_a   1.000
_cell.length_b   1.000
_cell.length_c   1.000
_cell.angle_alpha   90.00
_cell.angle_beta   90.00
_cell.angle_gamma   90.00
#
_symmetry.space_group_name_H-M   'P 1'
#
loop_
_entity.id
_entity.type
_entity.pdbx_description
1 polymer ?
#
loop_
_entity_poly.entity_id
_entity_poly.type
_entity_poly.pdbx_seq_one_letter_code
_entity_poly.pdbx_strand_id
1 'polypeptide(L)' 'MQSFWMKVRGDFYNVNMTTKKETQMCIVDIMNEEVTFEFRKEEVCRCRAKRVDQQLLKEFAYRIETYLQS' A
#
# COMPACT_ATOMS: atom_id res chain seq x y z
N MET A 1 -5.35 -11.95 -3.93
CA MET A 1 -5.49 -10.68 -3.19
C MET A 1 -4.85 -10.88 -1.83
N GLN A 2 -3.95 -10.00 -1.41
CA GLN A 2 -3.33 -10.03 -0.07
C GLN A 2 -3.70 -8.73 0.64
N SER A 3 -4.11 -8.79 1.90
CA SER A 3 -4.43 -7.60 2.68
C SER A 3 -3.68 -7.59 4.00
N PHE A 4 -3.40 -6.40 4.50
CA PHE A 4 -2.81 -6.20 5.83
C PHE A 4 -3.19 -4.83 6.37
N TRP A 5 -3.17 -4.71 7.69
CA TRP A 5 -3.39 -3.44 8.37
C TRP A 5 -2.06 -2.73 8.56
N MET A 6 -2.03 -1.42 8.33
CA MET A 6 -0.89 -0.58 8.70
C MET A 6 -1.33 0.61 9.54
N LYS A 7 -0.44 1.04 10.44
CA LYS A 7 -0.64 2.24 11.23
C LYS A 7 0.09 3.41 10.57
N VAL A 8 -0.63 4.48 10.25
CA VAL A 8 -0.11 5.71 9.67
C VAL A 8 -0.63 6.87 10.50
N ARG A 9 0.27 7.71 11.02
CA ARG A 9 -0.03 8.89 11.87
C ARG A 9 -0.96 8.68 13.08
N GLY A 10 -1.17 7.45 13.53
CA GLY A 10 -2.06 7.15 14.66
C GLY A 10 -3.25 6.29 14.26
N ASP A 11 -3.64 6.34 13.00
CA ASP A 11 -4.80 5.66 12.44
C ASP A 11 -4.41 4.36 11.75
N PHE A 12 -5.35 3.41 11.71
CA PHE A 12 -5.18 2.12 11.05
C PHE A 12 -5.87 2.11 9.70
N TYR A 13 -5.11 1.76 8.66
CA TYR A 13 -5.59 1.65 7.29
C TYR A 13 -5.52 0.21 6.83
N ASN A 14 -6.60 -0.26 6.21
CA ASN A 14 -6.63 -1.55 5.55
C ASN A 14 -6.03 -1.41 4.16
N VAL A 15 -4.93 -2.11 3.91
CA VAL A 15 -4.22 -2.07 2.64
C VAL A 15 -4.47 -3.36 1.89
N ASN A 16 -5.18 -3.25 0.78
CA ASN A 16 -5.44 -4.33 -0.17
C ASN A 16 -4.42 -4.29 -1.30
N MET A 17 -3.62 -5.35 -1.40
CA MET A 17 -2.62 -5.49 -2.45
C MET A 17 -3.09 -6.46 -3.52
N THR A 18 -2.93 -6.03 -4.76
CA THR A 18 -3.07 -6.89 -5.93
C THR A 18 -1.95 -6.62 -6.93
N THR A 19 -1.71 -7.57 -7.83
CA THR A 19 -0.67 -7.43 -8.84
C THR A 19 -1.31 -7.67 -10.19
N LYS A 20 -1.17 -6.72 -11.11
CA LYS A 20 -1.70 -6.77 -12.46
C LYS A 20 -0.53 -6.61 -13.43
N LYS A 21 -0.20 -7.68 -14.16
CA LYS A 21 0.96 -7.76 -15.06
C LYS A 21 2.28 -7.40 -14.32
N GLU A 22 2.78 -6.19 -14.57
CA GLU A 22 4.05 -5.63 -14.06
C GLU A 22 3.83 -4.50 -13.05
N THR A 23 2.58 -4.24 -12.66
CA THR A 23 2.22 -3.22 -11.69
C THR A 23 1.67 -3.88 -10.43
N GLN A 24 2.17 -3.46 -9.28
CA GLN A 24 1.59 -3.76 -7.99
C GLN A 24 0.67 -2.61 -7.60
N MET A 25 -0.59 -2.92 -7.30
CA MET A 25 -1.59 -1.94 -6.89
C MET A 25 -1.83 -2.09 -5.39
N CYS A 26 -1.84 -0.96 -4.70
CA CYS A 26 -2.12 -0.82 -3.28
C CYS A 26 -3.39 0.01 -3.13
N ILE A 27 -4.46 -0.66 -2.73
CA ILE A 27 -5.79 -0.09 -2.61
C ILE A 27 -6.06 0.12 -1.12
N VAL A 28 -6.41 1.34 -0.73
CA VAL A 28 -6.57 1.76 0.67
C VAL A 28 -7.88 2.51 0.82
N ASP A 29 -8.68 2.12 1.82
CA ASP A 29 -9.90 2.84 2.16
C ASP A 29 -9.55 4.04 3.05
N ILE A 30 -9.73 5.26 2.54
CA ILE A 30 -9.45 6.52 3.24
C ILE A 30 -10.71 7.39 3.21
N MET A 31 -11.26 7.74 4.39
CA MET A 31 -12.45 8.60 4.50
C MET A 31 -13.68 8.14 3.68
N ASN A 32 -13.90 6.82 3.59
CA ASN A 32 -14.93 6.18 2.75
C ASN A 32 -14.68 6.28 1.23
N GLU A 33 -13.48 6.66 0.81
CA GLU A 33 -13.03 6.61 -0.58
C GLU A 33 -11.99 5.50 -0.77
N GLU A 34 -12.09 4.77 -1.88
CA GLU A 34 -11.10 3.77 -2.26
C GLU A 34 -9.97 4.45 -3.04
N VAL A 35 -8.79 4.56 -2.43
CA VAL A 35 -7.61 5.20 -3.02
C VAL A 35 -6.65 4.12 -3.53
N THR A 36 -6.33 4.16 -4.82
CA THR A 36 -5.39 3.21 -5.45
C THR A 36 -4.05 3.87 -5.74
N PHE A 37 -2.98 3.28 -5.21
CA PHE A 37 -1.60 3.64 -5.50
C PHE A 37 -0.94 2.57 -6.37
N GLU A 38 -0.29 2.97 -7.47
CA GLU A 38 0.38 2.08 -8.41
C GLU A 38 1.90 2.09 -8.23
N PHE A 39 2.51 0.91 -8.24
CA PHE A 39 3.94 0.69 -8.07
C PHE A 39 4.48 -0.19 -9.19
N ARG A 40 5.60 0.18 -9.79
CA ARG A 40 6.29 -0.68 -10.77
C ARG A 40 6.96 -1.83 -10.03
N LYS A 41 6.76 -3.06 -10.54
CA LYS A 41 7.27 -4.28 -9.90
C LYS A 41 8.80 -4.37 -9.87
N GLU A 42 9.48 -3.60 -10.72
CA GLU A 42 10.95 -3.47 -10.74
C GLU A 42 11.51 -2.64 -9.57
N GLU A 43 10.71 -1.71 -9.02
CA GLU A 43 11.15 -0.82 -7.94
C GLU A 43 10.87 -1.40 -6.55
N VAL A 44 10.03 -2.44 -6.45
CA VAL A 44 9.51 -2.92 -5.18
C VAL A 44 9.52 -4.45 -5.14
N CYS A 45 10.58 -5.01 -4.57
CA CYS A 45 10.82 -6.44 -4.57
C CYS A 45 9.94 -7.18 -3.54
N ARG A 46 9.13 -8.13 -4.05
CA ARG A 46 8.64 -9.37 -3.41
C ARG A 46 7.83 -9.30 -2.11
N CYS A 47 6.50 -9.35 -2.25
CA CYS A 47 5.65 -10.02 -1.27
C CYS A 47 5.96 -11.54 -1.25
N ARG A 48 6.80 -12.00 -0.32
CA ARG A 48 6.96 -13.44 -0.05
C ARG A 48 6.01 -13.83 1.07
N ALA A 49 4.94 -14.53 0.70
CA ALA A 49 3.98 -15.34 1.46
C ALA A 49 3.46 -14.90 2.86
N LYS A 50 4.20 -14.15 3.68
CA LYS A 50 3.80 -13.62 5.00
C LYS A 50 4.56 -12.34 5.41
N ARG A 51 5.45 -11.80 4.56
CA ARG A 51 6.18 -10.55 4.83
C ARG A 51 6.06 -9.62 3.64
N VAL A 52 5.48 -8.45 3.89
CA VAL A 52 5.54 -7.29 3.00
C VAL A 52 6.93 -6.67 3.19
N ASP A 53 7.58 -6.29 2.10
CA ASP A 53 8.89 -5.65 2.16
C ASP A 53 8.82 -4.33 2.95
N GLN A 54 9.80 -4.08 3.81
CA GLN A 54 9.77 -2.89 4.68
C GLN A 54 9.89 -1.58 3.89
N GLN A 55 10.59 -1.59 2.75
CA GLN A 55 10.66 -0.44 1.85
C GLN A 55 9.28 -0.15 1.25
N LEU A 56 8.57 -1.20 0.84
CA LEU A 56 7.20 -1.06 0.34
C LEU A 56 6.24 -0.51 1.40
N LEU A 57 6.34 -1.00 2.65
CA LEU A 57 5.55 -0.48 3.76
C LEU A 57 5.80 1.01 4.01
N LYS A 58 7.06 1.45 3.95
CA LYS A 58 7.43 2.87 4.09
C LYS A 58 6.85 3.71 2.96
N GLU A 59 6.90 3.20 1.73
CA GLU A 59 6.40 3.93 0.56
C GLU A 59 4.87 4.06 0.59
N PHE A 60 4.17 2.99 0.96
CA PHE A 60 2.72 3.02 1.20
C PHE A 60 2.35 4.03 2.28
N ALA A 61 3.03 4.00 3.44
CA ALA A 61 2.79 4.94 4.51
C ALA A 61 3.00 6.39 4.02
N TYR A 62 4.11 6.66 3.32
CA TYR A 62 4.39 7.98 2.76
C TYR A 62 3.32 8.48 1.79
N ARG A 63 2.83 7.61 0.89
CA ARG A 63 1.77 7.95 -0.07
C ARG A 63 0.44 8.25 0.61
N ILE A 64 0.05 7.43 1.59
CA ILE A 64 -1.16 7.66 2.41
C ILE A 64 -1.03 8.98 3.17
N GLU A 65 0.11 9.25 3.81
CA GLU A 65 0.34 10.51 4.53
C GLU A 65 0.26 11.73 3.61
N THR A 66 0.85 11.64 2.42
CA THR A 66 0.84 12.74 1.44
C THR A 66 -0.60 13.02 0.97
N TYR A 67 -1.37 11.96 0.71
CA TYR A 67 -2.77 12.08 0.31
C TYR A 67 -3.62 12.77 1.40
N LEU A 68 -3.43 12.41 2.68
CA LEU A 68 -4.14 13.02 3.81
C LEU A 68 -3.76 14.49 4.08
N GLN A 69 -2.65 14.98 3.51
CA GLN A 69 -2.21 16.38 3.65
C GLN A 69 -2.66 17.29 2.51
N SER A 70 -3.20 16.73 1.43
CA SER A 70 -3.67 17.47 0.24
C SER A 70 -5.14 17.84 0.37
#